data_AF-A0A257U3R0-F1
#
_entry.id   AF-A0A257U3R0-F1
#
_cell.length_a   1.000
_cell.length_b   1.000
_cell.length_c   1.000
_cell.angle_alpha   90.00
_cell.angle_beta   90.00
_cell.angle_gamma   90.00
#
_symmetry.space_group_name_H-M   'P 1'
#
loop_
_entity.id
_entity.type
_entity.pdbx_description
1 polymer ?
#
loop_
_entity_poly.entity_id
_entity_poly.type
_entity_poly.pdbx_seq_one_letter_code
_entity_poly.pdbx_strand_id
1 'polypeptide(L)'
;MENSIANALYIAAVAAHEAAHCVVALSEGATLKETFVDADDGSGEARYLLRQHTPEMRAAITVGGPLAESRFLGKRNWRDCFEGSTDYDKMVSLAESAGMDVEQLIAVGYSRAKPIIDRRWNEIRRLAARILDKGGKLTFEQQPTKPPAKPPTKTGFARLAESSARLTNKLHL
;
A
#
# COMPACT_ATOMS: atom_id res chain seq x y z
N MET A 1 20.27 -19.24 -18.73
CA MET A 1 19.48 -19.68 -17.56
C MET A 1 19.59 -18.68 -16.41
N GLU A 2 20.78 -18.14 -16.11
CA GLU A 2 21.00 -17.13 -15.06
C GLU A 2 20.16 -15.84 -15.24
N ASN A 3 19.99 -15.34 -16.47
CA ASN A 3 19.14 -14.16 -16.74
C ASN A 3 17.66 -14.35 -16.39
N SER A 4 17.15 -15.60 -16.36
CA SER A 4 15.74 -15.87 -16.05
C SER A 4 15.46 -15.80 -14.55
N ILE A 5 16.39 -16.25 -13.72
CA ILE A 5 16.24 -16.23 -12.25
C ILE A 5 16.40 -14.81 -11.72
N ALA A 6 17.39 -14.07 -12.23
CA ALA A 6 17.58 -12.67 -11.86
C ALA A 6 16.35 -11.82 -12.20
N ASN A 7 15.76 -12.05 -13.38
CA ASN A 7 14.54 -11.35 -13.79
C ASN A 7 13.33 -11.71 -12.92
N ALA A 8 13.12 -12.99 -12.62
CA ALA A 8 12.03 -13.42 -11.74
C ALA A 8 12.15 -12.87 -10.31
N LEU A 9 13.38 -12.78 -9.79
CA LEU A 9 13.63 -12.18 -8.48
C LEU A 9 13.33 -10.67 -8.49
N TYR A 10 13.72 -9.98 -9.55
CA TYR A 10 13.43 -8.56 -9.73
C TYR A 10 11.92 -8.29 -9.79
N ILE A 11 11.20 -9.02 -10.65
CA ILE A 11 9.72 -8.93 -10.75
C ILE A 11 9.06 -9.19 -9.40
N ALA A 12 9.54 -10.17 -8.63
CA ALA A 12 9.00 -10.44 -7.30
C ALA A 12 9.28 -9.31 -6.29
N ALA A 13 10.41 -8.63 -6.41
CA ALA A 13 10.73 -7.46 -5.61
C ALA A 13 9.82 -6.28 -5.95
N VAL A 14 9.55 -6.04 -7.24
CA VAL A 14 8.59 -5.04 -7.72
C VAL A 14 7.18 -5.37 -7.24
N ALA A 15 6.77 -6.64 -7.28
CA ALA A 15 5.46 -7.02 -6.74
C ALA A 15 5.35 -6.76 -5.23
N ALA A 16 6.43 -6.94 -4.47
CA ALA A 16 6.47 -6.55 -3.06
C ALA A 16 6.42 -5.02 -2.87
N HIS A 17 7.05 -4.27 -3.76
CA HIS A 17 7.01 -2.81 -3.83
C HIS A 17 5.55 -2.32 -3.98
N GLU A 18 4.85 -2.78 -5.01
CA GLU A 18 3.47 -2.35 -5.29
C GLU A 18 2.47 -2.83 -4.22
N ALA A 19 2.66 -4.05 -3.72
CA ALA A 19 1.86 -4.57 -2.62
C ALA A 19 2.02 -3.71 -1.35
N ALA A 20 3.20 -3.16 -1.10
CA ALA A 20 3.44 -2.30 0.04
C ALA A 20 2.77 -0.94 -0.07
N HIS A 21 2.77 -0.32 -1.26
CA HIS A 21 1.94 0.88 -1.50
C HIS A 21 0.47 0.61 -1.16
N CYS A 22 -0.08 -0.51 -1.63
CA CYS A 22 -1.44 -0.91 -1.34
C CYS A 22 -1.70 -1.08 0.17
N VAL A 23 -0.84 -1.83 0.87
CA VAL A 23 -1.01 -2.12 2.29
C VAL A 23 -0.87 -0.87 3.16
N VAL A 24 0.09 0.01 2.85
CA VAL A 24 0.26 1.28 3.56
C VAL A 24 -0.93 2.19 3.27
N ALA A 25 -1.40 2.29 2.02
CA ALA A 25 -2.56 3.08 1.67
C ALA A 25 -3.81 2.62 2.43
N LEU A 26 -4.06 1.31 2.52
CA LEU A 26 -5.15 0.76 3.34
C LEU A 26 -5.02 1.11 4.83
N SER A 27 -3.80 1.05 5.37
CA SER A 27 -3.53 1.43 6.76
C SER A 27 -3.75 2.92 7.04
N GLU A 28 -3.57 3.77 6.03
CA GLU A 28 -3.88 5.20 6.07
C GLU A 28 -5.36 5.48 5.73
N GLY A 29 -6.21 4.45 5.59
CA GLY A 29 -7.65 4.60 5.34
C GLY A 29 -8.01 4.90 3.88
N ALA A 30 -7.10 4.66 2.94
CA ALA A 30 -7.39 4.71 1.50
C ALA A 30 -8.30 3.56 1.06
N THR A 31 -9.01 3.76 -0.05
CA THR A 31 -9.68 2.70 -0.80
C THR A 31 -8.83 2.36 -2.02
N LEU A 32 -8.44 1.09 -2.16
CA LEU A 32 -7.69 0.63 -3.33
C LEU A 32 -8.61 0.54 -4.56
N LYS A 33 -8.05 0.80 -5.74
CA LYS A 33 -8.72 0.63 -7.02
C LYS A 33 -8.08 -0.49 -7.85
N GLU A 34 -6.78 -0.39 -8.03
CA GLU A 34 -6.03 -1.24 -8.94
C GLU A 34 -4.57 -1.29 -8.48
N THR A 35 -3.91 -2.41 -8.72
CA THR A 35 -2.45 -2.48 -8.68
C THR A 35 -1.98 -3.37 -9.82
N PHE A 36 -0.90 -2.99 -10.47
CA PHE A 36 -0.28 -3.79 -11.51
C PHE A 36 1.24 -3.79 -11.38
N VAL A 37 1.83 -4.85 -11.93
CA VAL A 37 3.25 -5.11 -12.12
C VAL A 37 3.38 -5.65 -13.54
N ASP A 38 4.18 -4.98 -14.36
CA ASP A 38 4.53 -5.47 -15.68
C ASP A 38 5.64 -6.53 -15.54
N ALA A 39 5.43 -7.68 -16.16
CA ALA A 39 6.37 -8.80 -16.09
C ALA A 39 7.52 -8.69 -17.10
N ASP A 40 7.40 -7.81 -18.10
CA ASP A 40 8.38 -7.68 -19.18
C ASP A 40 9.49 -6.69 -18.82
N ASP A 41 9.15 -5.57 -18.16
CA ASP A 41 10.10 -4.54 -17.74
C ASP A 41 10.22 -4.35 -16.22
N GLY A 42 9.37 -5.02 -15.43
CA GLY A 42 9.35 -4.89 -13.98
C GLY A 42 8.92 -3.50 -13.50
N SER A 43 8.19 -2.74 -14.32
CA SER A 43 7.50 -1.54 -13.85
C SER A 43 6.25 -1.91 -13.05
N GLY A 44 5.73 -0.97 -12.25
CA GLY A 44 4.55 -1.18 -11.43
C GLY A 44 3.84 0.12 -11.10
N GLU A 45 2.56 0.00 -10.75
CA GLU A 45 1.77 1.12 -10.23
C GLU A 45 0.66 0.61 -9.30
N ALA A 46 0.57 1.19 -8.11
CA ALA A 46 -0.57 1.06 -7.21
C ALA A 46 -1.47 2.29 -7.30
N ARG A 47 -2.75 2.06 -7.64
CA ARG A 47 -3.79 3.10 -7.73
C ARG A 47 -4.77 3.01 -6.58
N TYR A 48 -4.92 4.11 -5.88
CA TYR A 48 -5.77 4.22 -4.69
C TYR A 48 -6.47 5.59 -4.63
N LEU A 49 -7.58 5.62 -3.89
CA LEU A 49 -8.31 6.82 -3.52
C LEU A 49 -8.14 7.08 -2.03
N LEU A 50 -7.61 8.25 -1.67
CA LEU A 50 -7.62 8.72 -0.30
C LEU A 50 -8.82 9.65 -0.11
N ARG A 51 -9.59 9.48 0.97
CA ARG A 51 -10.67 10.44 1.30
C ARG A 51 -10.11 11.75 1.86
N GLN A 52 -8.93 11.69 2.46
CA GLN A 52 -8.17 12.83 2.98
C GLN A 52 -6.72 12.69 2.53
N HIS A 53 -6.16 13.74 1.94
CA HIS A 53 -4.84 13.71 1.30
C HIS A 53 -3.86 14.61 2.06
N THR A 54 -3.43 14.23 3.27
CA THR A 54 -2.34 14.97 3.91
C THR A 54 -1.00 14.60 3.26
N PRO A 55 -0.02 15.53 3.21
CA PRO A 55 1.32 15.23 2.71
C PRO A 55 1.96 14.03 3.43
N GLU A 56 1.76 13.88 4.74
CA GLU A 56 2.34 12.82 5.55
C GLU A 56 1.80 11.44 5.18
N MET A 57 0.49 11.34 4.90
CA MET A 57 -0.12 10.08 4.44
C MET A 57 0.42 9.68 3.07
N ARG A 58 0.52 10.66 2.15
CA ARG A 58 1.08 10.42 0.81
C ARG A 58 2.55 10.02 0.91
N ALA A 59 3.33 10.70 1.73
CA ALA A 59 4.73 10.38 1.97
C ALA A 59 4.92 8.97 2.53
N ALA A 60 4.07 8.55 3.48
CA ALA A 60 4.10 7.19 4.02
C ALA A 60 3.85 6.15 2.92
N ILE A 61 2.85 6.36 2.07
CA ILE A 61 2.55 5.46 0.96
C ILE A 61 3.75 5.40 0.00
N THR A 62 4.26 6.55 -0.43
CA THR A 62 5.40 6.66 -1.35
C THR A 62 6.66 5.95 -0.82
N VAL A 63 6.97 6.06 0.47
CA VAL A 63 8.13 5.37 1.07
C VAL A 63 7.88 3.86 1.28
N GLY A 64 6.62 3.44 1.35
CA GLY A 64 6.24 2.05 1.61
C GLY A 64 6.79 1.04 0.58
N GLY A 65 6.75 1.39 -0.70
CA GLY A 65 7.23 0.54 -1.80
C GLY A 65 8.72 0.20 -1.68
N PRO A 66 9.62 1.20 -1.73
CA PRO A 66 11.06 1.00 -1.60
C PRO A 66 11.49 0.28 -0.30
N LEU A 67 10.78 0.51 0.81
CA LEU A 67 11.04 -0.22 2.06
C LEU A 67 10.79 -1.72 1.92
N ALA A 68 9.70 -2.09 1.27
CA ALA A 68 9.36 -3.49 1.05
C ALA A 68 10.28 -4.15 0.02
N GLU A 69 10.61 -3.43 -1.05
CA GLU A 69 11.56 -3.90 -2.08
C GLU A 69 12.94 -4.17 -1.47
N SER A 70 13.49 -3.20 -0.73
CA SER A 70 14.77 -3.36 -0.03
C SER A 70 14.76 -4.55 0.93
N ARG A 71 13.67 -4.72 1.69
CA ARG A 71 13.51 -5.86 2.60
C ARG A 71 13.44 -7.18 1.85
N PHE A 72 12.74 -7.22 0.72
CA PHE A 72 12.64 -8.41 -0.12
C PHE A 72 13.99 -8.82 -0.69
N LEU A 73 14.75 -7.85 -1.21
CA LEU A 73 16.09 -8.04 -1.77
C LEU A 73 17.20 -8.27 -0.73
N GLY A 74 16.88 -8.14 0.57
CA GLY A 74 17.88 -8.24 1.64
C GLY A 74 18.89 -7.07 1.65
N LYS A 75 18.55 -5.94 1.03
CA LYS A 75 19.38 -4.73 1.05
C LYS A 75 19.37 -4.09 2.44
N ARG A 76 20.51 -3.56 2.86
CA ARG A 76 20.68 -2.87 4.15
C ARG A 76 20.10 -1.46 4.14
N ASN A 77 20.23 -0.76 3.01
CA ASN A 77 19.76 0.60 2.84
C ASN A 77 18.60 0.64 1.87
N TRP A 78 17.44 1.06 2.35
CA TRP A 78 16.23 1.14 1.53
C TRP A 78 16.26 2.29 0.53
N ARG A 79 17.10 3.31 0.79
CA ARG A 79 17.28 4.43 -0.14
C ARG A 79 17.86 3.99 -1.48
N ASP A 80 18.59 2.87 -1.52
CA ASP A 80 19.11 2.26 -2.75
C ASP A 80 17.98 1.72 -3.67
N CYS A 81 16.74 1.65 -3.19
CA CYS A 81 15.53 1.33 -3.98
C CYS A 81 14.62 2.55 -4.17
N PHE A 82 15.01 3.72 -3.64
CA PHE A 82 14.18 4.93 -3.65
C PHE A 82 14.83 6.06 -4.44
N GLU A 83 16.09 6.37 -4.17
CA GLU A 83 16.79 7.47 -4.82
C GLU A 83 16.96 7.18 -6.32
N GLY A 84 16.57 8.14 -7.16
CA GLY A 84 16.53 7.97 -8.61
C GLY A 84 15.32 7.17 -9.14
N SER A 85 14.35 6.81 -8.28
CA SER A 85 13.09 6.22 -8.71
C SER A 85 12.00 7.26 -8.92
N THR A 86 10.96 6.90 -9.66
CA THR A 86 9.75 7.71 -9.85
C THR A 86 9.08 8.08 -8.50
N ASP A 87 9.24 7.27 -7.45
CA ASP A 87 8.68 7.57 -6.14
C ASP A 87 9.46 8.68 -5.41
N TYR A 88 10.75 8.80 -5.65
CA TYR A 88 11.52 9.95 -5.19
C TYR A 88 11.06 11.23 -5.89
N ASP A 89 10.84 11.19 -7.20
CA ASP A 89 10.33 12.36 -7.95
C ASP A 89 8.93 12.78 -7.46
N LYS A 90 8.05 11.81 -7.16
CA LYS A 90 6.76 12.07 -6.52
C LYS A 90 6.92 12.69 -5.13
N MET A 91 7.93 12.26 -4.36
CA MET A 91 8.23 12.81 -3.04
C MET A 91 8.72 14.26 -3.12
N VAL A 92 9.61 14.57 -4.06
CA VAL A 92 10.10 15.95 -4.32
C VAL A 92 8.92 16.85 -4.68
N SER A 93 8.11 16.43 -5.66
CA SER A 93 6.92 17.19 -6.09
C SER A 93 5.93 17.41 -4.94
N LEU A 94 5.76 16.40 -4.08
CA LEU A 94 4.90 16.49 -2.91
C LEU A 94 5.44 17.50 -1.89
N ALA A 95 6.74 17.44 -1.60
CA ALA A 95 7.41 18.36 -0.68
C ALA A 95 7.29 19.82 -1.15
N GLU A 96 7.54 20.08 -2.44
CA GLU A 96 7.34 21.39 -3.07
C GLU A 96 5.91 21.88 -2.90
N SER A 97 4.91 21.04 -3.23
CA SER A 97 3.50 21.41 -3.12
C SER A 97 3.04 21.68 -1.68
N ALA A 98 3.68 21.05 -0.71
CA ALA A 98 3.40 21.20 0.71
C ALA A 98 4.21 22.34 1.37
N GLY A 99 5.17 22.94 0.65
CA GLY A 99 6.10 23.92 1.22
C GLY A 99 7.00 23.31 2.30
N MET A 100 7.37 22.03 2.15
CA MET A 100 8.17 21.28 3.12
C MET A 100 9.54 20.94 2.54
N ASP A 101 10.52 20.72 3.42
CA ASP A 101 11.79 20.10 3.04
C ASP A 101 11.58 18.63 2.66
N VAL A 102 12.22 18.18 1.58
CA VAL A 102 12.04 16.82 1.06
C VAL A 102 12.56 15.77 2.04
N GLU A 103 13.69 16.02 2.71
CA GLU A 103 14.27 15.08 3.67
C GLU A 103 13.42 14.99 4.95
N GLN A 104 12.85 16.11 5.39
CA GLN A 104 11.85 16.11 6.46
C GLN A 104 10.63 15.26 6.09
N LEU A 105 10.11 15.41 4.88
CA LEU A 105 8.94 14.66 4.43
C LEU A 105 9.25 13.16 4.27
N ILE A 106 10.44 12.82 3.78
CA ILE A 106 10.95 11.43 3.74
C ILE A 106 11.01 10.85 5.14
N ALA A 107 11.55 11.58 6.12
CA ALA A 107 11.65 11.11 7.50
C ALA A 107 10.27 10.84 8.11
N VAL A 108 9.29 11.69 7.83
CA VAL A 108 7.89 11.49 8.23
C VAL A 108 7.30 10.23 7.56
N GLY A 109 7.48 10.10 6.24
CA GLY A 109 7.03 8.94 5.48
C GLY A 109 7.60 7.63 6.03
N TYR A 110 8.92 7.59 6.26
CA TYR A 110 9.61 6.44 6.85
C TYR A 110 9.06 6.09 8.23
N SER A 111 8.92 7.08 9.12
CA SER A 111 8.47 6.88 10.49
C SER A 111 7.06 6.28 10.58
N ARG A 112 6.20 6.59 9.60
CA ARG A 112 4.84 6.04 9.48
C ARG A 112 4.81 4.69 8.78
N ALA A 113 5.52 4.55 7.66
CA ALA A 113 5.47 3.37 6.82
C ALA A 113 6.18 2.17 7.47
N LYS A 114 7.37 2.37 8.05
CA LYS A 114 8.21 1.28 8.55
C LYS A 114 7.49 0.36 9.55
N PRO A 115 6.78 0.86 10.58
CA PRO A 115 6.01 0.00 11.50
C PRO A 115 4.86 -0.76 10.81
N ILE A 116 4.28 -0.21 9.75
CA ILE A 116 3.24 -0.90 8.96
C ILE A 116 3.87 -2.06 8.19
N ILE A 117 4.97 -1.82 7.48
CA ILE A 117 5.72 -2.86 6.75
C ILE A 117 6.14 -3.97 7.69
N ASP A 118 6.68 -3.63 8.87
CA ASP A 118 7.14 -4.61 9.85
C ASP A 118 6.01 -5.51 10.35
N ARG A 119 4.86 -4.92 10.71
CA ARG A 119 3.72 -5.68 11.24
C ARG A 119 2.97 -6.47 10.17
N ARG A 120 2.91 -5.95 8.94
CA ARG A 120 2.08 -6.49 7.85
C ARG A 120 2.89 -7.19 6.77
N TRP A 121 4.15 -7.55 7.04
CA TRP A 121 5.04 -8.16 6.03
C TRP A 121 4.45 -9.40 5.35
N ASN A 122 3.84 -10.30 6.14
CA ASN A 122 3.22 -11.51 5.59
C ASN A 122 2.03 -11.21 4.67
N GLU A 123 1.31 -10.11 4.91
CA GLU A 123 0.23 -9.66 4.05
C GLU A 123 0.77 -9.08 2.74
N ILE A 124 1.82 -8.26 2.81
CA ILE A 124 2.51 -7.73 1.63
C ILE A 124 2.99 -8.87 0.73
N ARG A 125 3.64 -9.88 1.30
CA ARG A 125 4.11 -11.05 0.54
C ARG A 125 2.97 -11.82 -0.12
N ARG A 126 1.85 -12.02 0.58
CA ARG A 126 0.67 -12.70 0.03
C ARG A 126 0.04 -11.90 -1.11
N LEU A 127 -0.06 -10.58 -0.94
CA LEU A 127 -0.58 -9.70 -1.99
C LEU A 127 0.34 -9.69 -3.21
N ALA A 128 1.65 -9.59 -3.02
CA ALA A 128 2.65 -9.66 -4.09
C ALA A 128 2.54 -10.96 -4.89
N ALA A 129 2.50 -12.11 -4.21
CA ALA A 129 2.30 -13.41 -4.88
C ALA A 129 0.99 -13.44 -5.69
N ARG A 130 -0.10 -12.92 -5.11
CA ARG A 130 -1.40 -12.86 -5.78
C ARG A 130 -1.41 -11.94 -7.00
N ILE A 131 -0.64 -10.85 -7.00
CA ILE A 131 -0.47 -9.97 -8.17
C ILE A 131 0.15 -10.76 -9.32
N LEU A 132 1.24 -11.47 -9.03
CA LEU A 132 1.95 -12.30 -10.02
C LEU A 132 1.08 -13.45 -10.54
N ASP A 133 0.38 -14.16 -9.65
CA ASP A 133 -0.52 -15.28 -10.00
C ASP A 133 -1.67 -14.85 -10.93
N LYS A 134 -2.03 -13.57 -10.94
CA LYS A 134 -3.08 -12.99 -11.80
C LYS A 134 -2.54 -12.34 -13.07
N GLY A 135 -1.30 -12.67 -13.45
CA GLY A 135 -0.68 -12.12 -14.66
C GLY A 135 -0.24 -10.67 -14.47
N GLY A 136 0.14 -10.30 -13.25
CA GLY A 136 0.67 -8.97 -12.95
C GLY A 136 -0.39 -7.91 -12.64
N LYS A 137 -1.69 -8.24 -12.56
CA LYS A 137 -2.74 -7.24 -12.35
C LYS A 137 -3.82 -7.67 -11.37
N LEU A 138 -4.17 -6.78 -10.45
CA LEU A 138 -5.32 -6.92 -9.54
C LEU A 138 -6.20 -5.67 -9.58
N THR A 139 -7.49 -5.89 -9.81
CA THR A 139 -8.54 -4.88 -9.64
C THR A 139 -9.30 -5.13 -8.35
N PHE A 140 -9.50 -4.08 -7.55
CA PHE A 140 -10.25 -4.13 -6.31
C PHE A 140 -11.68 -3.65 -6.59
N GLU A 141 -12.63 -4.59 -6.70
CA GLU A 141 -14.04 -4.23 -6.81
C GLU A 141 -14.49 -3.53 -5.52
N GLN A 142 -15.07 -2.34 -5.66
CA GLN A 142 -15.79 -1.73 -4.56
C GLN A 142 -17.03 -2.58 -4.30
N GLN A 143 -17.09 -3.26 -3.15
CA GLN A 143 -18.38 -3.78 -2.71
C GLN A 143 -19.33 -2.58 -2.62
N PRO A 144 -20.54 -2.65 -3.21
CA PRO A 144 -21.52 -1.60 -3.05
C PRO A 144 -21.72 -1.42 -1.55
N THR A 145 -21.40 -0.23 -1.05
CA THR A 145 -21.68 0.10 0.34
C THR A 145 -23.18 -0.05 0.51
N LYS A 146 -23.62 -1.07 1.25
CA LYS A 146 -25.02 -1.21 1.64
C LYS A 146 -25.44 0.16 2.19
N PRO A 147 -26.54 0.77 1.70
CA PRO A 147 -26.98 2.05 2.21
C PRO A 147 -27.02 1.97 3.74
N PRO A 148 -26.62 3.04 4.46
CA PRO A 148 -26.70 3.04 5.91
C PRO A 148 -28.09 2.55 6.30
N ALA A 149 -28.15 1.51 7.14
CA ALA A 149 -29.42 1.03 7.65
C ALA A 149 -30.20 2.24 8.16
N LYS A 150 -31.46 2.38 7.73
CA LYS A 150 -32.35 3.44 8.21
C LYS A 150 -32.18 3.53 9.73
N PRO A 151 -31.98 4.73 10.31
CA PRO A 151 -31.86 4.85 11.76
C PRO A 151 -33.07 4.16 12.39
N PRO A 152 -32.87 3.33 13.44
CA PRO A 152 -33.96 2.65 14.08
C PRO A 152 -35.00 3.68 14.52
N THR A 153 -36.24 3.51 14.04
CA THR A 153 -37.39 4.26 14.53
C THR A 153 -37.45 4.12 16.04
N LYS A 154 -37.68 5.23 16.75
CA LYS A 154 -37.57 5.43 18.21
C LYS A 154 -38.53 4.59 19.08
N THR A 155 -38.75 3.32 18.77
CA THR A 155 -39.58 2.39 19.55
C THR A 155 -38.84 1.06 19.67
N GLY A 156 -37.84 1.02 20.55
CA GLY A 156 -37.02 -0.17 20.75
C GLY A 156 -35.75 0.06 21.58
N PHE A 157 -35.79 0.98 22.55
CA PHE A 157 -34.74 1.10 23.56
C PHE A 157 -34.86 -0.06 24.55
N ALA A 158 -34.38 -1.25 24.18
CA ALA A 158 -33.93 -2.27 25.11
C ALA A 158 -33.22 -3.38 24.34
N ARG A 159 -31.96 -3.63 24.73
CA ARG A 159 -31.05 -4.70 24.26
C ARG A 159 -30.39 -4.44 22.91
N LEU A 160 -29.14 -3.97 22.98
CA LEU A 160 -27.96 -4.72 22.53
C LEU A 160 -26.71 -3.89 22.85
N ALA A 161 -26.35 -3.87 24.13
CA ALA A 161 -24.95 -3.71 24.53
C ALA A 161 -24.28 -5.05 24.25
N GLU A 162 -23.87 -5.29 23.01
CA GLU A 162 -22.97 -6.38 22.56
C GLU A 162 -22.88 -6.35 21.04
N SER A 163 -22.07 -5.45 20.48
CA SER A 163 -21.59 -5.54 19.08
C SER A 163 -20.31 -4.72 18.90
N SER A 164 -19.40 -4.81 19.87
CA SER A 164 -18.03 -4.28 19.77
C SER A 164 -17.10 -5.20 18.97
N ALA A 165 -17.64 -6.03 18.06
CA ALA A 165 -16.88 -7.01 17.31
C ALA A 165 -17.56 -7.31 15.97
N ARG A 166 -17.39 -6.44 14.96
CA ARG A 166 -17.66 -6.76 13.54
C ARG A 166 -17.09 -5.68 12.62
N LEU A 167 -15.77 -5.57 12.62
CA LEU A 167 -15.00 -5.00 11.52
C LEU A 167 -13.85 -5.96 11.13
N THR A 168 -14.16 -7.26 11.12
CA THR A 168 -13.42 -8.24 10.33
C THR A 168 -14.04 -8.28 8.95
N ASN A 169 -13.80 -7.23 8.15
CA ASN A 169 -14.01 -7.36 6.72
C ASN A 169 -12.93 -8.31 6.18
N LYS A 170 -13.39 -9.54 5.99
CA LYS A 170 -12.75 -10.67 5.35
C LYS A 170 -12.20 -10.26 3.97
N LEU A 171 -10.98 -9.76 3.95
CA LEU A 171 -10.06 -10.11 2.88
C LEU A 171 -9.85 -11.63 3.01
N HIS A 172 -10.43 -12.43 2.11
CA HIS A 172 -9.92 -13.78 1.89
C HIS A 172 -8.55 -13.60 1.22
N LEU A 173 -7.53 -13.52 2.08
CA LEU A 173 -6.10 -13.60 1.82
C LEU A 173 -5.58 -14.94 2.33
#